data_AF-A0A847B4Z9-F1
#
_entry.id   AF-A0A847B4Z9-F1
#
_cell.length_a   1.000
_cell.length_b   1.000
_cell.length_c   1.000
_cell.angle_alpha   90.00
_cell.angle_beta   90.00
_cell.angle_gamma   90.00
#
_symmetry.space_group_name_H-M   'P 1'
#
loop_
_entity.id
_entity.type
_entity.pdbx_description
1 polymer ?
#
loop_
_entity_poly.entity_id
_entity_poly.type
_entity_poly.pdbx_seq_one_letter_code
_entity_poly.pdbx_strand_id
1 'polypeptide(L)' 'MKTEYRFAEALKTMMSNLPLEEVSVAALARRCKVNRQTFYYHFRDIYDLLALVFLNEEITGADETKSSEELV' A
#
# COMPACT_ATOMS: atom_id res chain seq x y z
N MET A 1 -10.81 12.07 7.17
CA MET A 1 -9.78 11.13 6.69
C MET A 1 -10.43 10.23 5.65
N LYS A 2 -9.94 10.22 4.40
CA LYS A 2 -10.56 9.43 3.32
C LYS A 2 -10.39 7.92 3.58
N THR A 3 -11.34 7.09 3.18
CA THR A 3 -11.38 5.64 3.45
C THR A 3 -10.16 4.90 2.89
N GLU A 4 -9.64 5.35 1.76
CA GLU A 4 -8.43 4.88 1.09
C GLU A 4 -7.20 4.90 2.01
N TYR A 5 -7.03 5.98 2.79
CA TYR A 5 -5.90 6.11 3.72
C TYR A 5 -5.99 5.13 4.89
N ARG A 6 -7.20 4.81 5.35
CA ARG A 6 -7.41 3.81 6.41
C ARG A 6 -7.05 2.41 5.93
N PHE A 7 -7.32 2.12 4.65
CA PHE A 7 -6.89 0.87 4.03
C PHE A 7 -5.37 0.83 3.84
N ALA A 8 -4.75 1.94 3.43
CA ALA A 8 -3.29 2.03 3.28
C ALA A 8 -2.56 1.80 4.62
N GLU A 9 -3.01 2.45 5.68
CA GLU A 9 -2.46 2.26 7.03
C GLU A 9 -2.65 0.82 7.54
N ALA A 10 -3.83 0.24 7.28
CA ALA A 10 -4.12 -1.14 7.64
C ALA A 10 -3.20 -2.12 6.90
N LEU A 11 -2.98 -1.92 5.59
CA LEU A 11 -2.08 -2.73 4.78
C LEU A 11 -0.66 -2.66 5.30
N LYS A 12 -0.13 -1.45 5.56
CA LYS A 12 1.22 -1.27 6.12
C LYS A 12 1.40 -1.99 7.46
N THR A 13 0.44 -1.81 8.36
CA THR A 13 0.52 -2.45 9.69
C THR A 13 0.50 -3.98 9.60
N MET A 14 -0.28 -4.53 8.66
CA MET A 14 -0.32 -5.96 8.43
C MET A 14 0.99 -6.46 7.82
N MET A 15 1.50 -5.77 6.80
CA MET A 15 2.77 -6.10 6.14
C MET A 15 4.00 -6.00 7.05
N SER A 16 3.92 -5.32 8.20
CA SER A 16 4.97 -5.36 9.23
C SER A 16 5.14 -6.73 9.89
N ASN A 17 4.16 -7.64 9.77
CA ASN A 17 4.15 -8.93 10.45
C ASN A 17 3.85 -10.13 9.55
N LEU A 18 3.26 -9.91 8.36
CA LEU A 18 2.94 -10.96 7.41
C LEU A 18 3.29 -10.57 5.97
N PRO A 19 3.67 -11.52 5.11
CA PRO A 19 3.90 -11.25 3.70
C PRO A 19 2.60 -10.81 3.00
N LEU A 20 2.73 -10.08 1.89
CA LEU A 20 1.59 -9.49 1.16
C LEU A 20 0.58 -10.56 0.71
N GLU A 21 1.07 -11.71 0.30
CA GLU A 21 0.28 -12.84 -0.21
C GLU A 21 -0.68 -13.40 0.86
N GLU A 22 -0.38 -13.21 2.14
CA GLU A 22 -1.23 -13.60 3.26
C GLU A 22 -2.24 -12.51 3.65
N VAL A 23 -2.10 -11.29 3.14
CA VAL A 23 -3.06 -10.21 3.38
C VAL A 23 -4.29 -10.42 2.51
N SER A 24 -5.45 -10.62 3.15
CA SER A 24 -6.73 -10.72 2.44
C SER A 24 -7.55 -9.42 2.52
N VAL A 25 -8.32 -9.13 1.47
CA VAL A 25 -9.28 -8.02 1.44
C VAL A 25 -10.28 -8.11 2.61
N ALA A 26 -10.67 -9.32 2.99
CA ALA A 26 -11.57 -9.54 4.13
C ALA A 26 -10.93 -9.12 5.47
N ALA A 27 -9.64 -9.41 5.66
CA ALA A 27 -8.92 -9.00 6.86
C ALA A 27 -8.73 -7.48 6.91
N LEU A 28 -8.41 -6.84 5.78
CA LEU A 28 -8.32 -5.39 5.66
C LEU A 28 -9.66 -4.71 5.99
N ALA A 29 -10.75 -5.14 5.35
CA ALA A 29 -12.09 -4.60 5.59
C ALA A 29 -12.51 -4.73 7.06
N ARG A 30 -12.24 -5.88 7.69
CA ARG A 30 -12.48 -6.12 9.12
C ARG A 30 -11.68 -5.17 10.00
N ARG A 31 -10.38 -4.98 9.73
CA ARG A 31 -9.51 -4.06 10.47
C ARG A 31 -9.98 -2.61 10.34
N CYS A 32 -10.45 -2.22 9.16
CA CYS A 32 -11.02 -0.90 8.90
C CYS A 32 -12.47 -0.74 9.38
N LYS A 33 -13.10 -1.78 9.95
CA LYS A 33 -14.51 -1.79 10.40
C LYS A 33 -15.50 -1.38 9.30
N VAL A 34 -15.27 -1.87 8.09
CA VAL A 34 -16.13 -1.66 6.91
C VAL A 34 -16.45 -3.00 6.25
N ASN A 35 -17.43 -3.01 5.36
CA ASN A 35 -17.71 -4.20 4.56
C ASN A 35 -16.68 -4.36 3.43
N ARG A 36 -16.59 -5.57 2.89
CA ARG A 36 -15.67 -5.90 1.78
C ARG A 36 -16.01 -5.11 0.51
N GLN A 37 -17.27 -4.76 0.28
CA GLN A 37 -17.71 -3.97 -0.86
C GLN A 37 -17.10 -2.56 -0.87
N THR A 38 -16.93 -1.96 0.32
CA THR A 38 -16.28 -0.66 0.46
C THR A 38 -14.84 -0.70 -0.05
N PHE A 39 -14.11 -1.80 0.12
CA PHE A 39 -12.79 -1.94 -0.48
C PHE A 39 -12.88 -1.86 -2.01
N TYR A 40 -13.79 -2.64 -2.61
CA TYR A 40 -13.94 -2.71 -4.07
C TYR A 40 -14.50 -1.45 -4.71
N TYR A 41 -15.05 -0.52 -3.92
CA TYR A 41 -15.39 0.81 -4.38
C TYR A 41 -14.15 1.66 -4.68
N HIS A 42 -13.04 1.41 -3.97
CA HIS A 42 -11.81 2.19 -4.08
C HIS A 42 -10.70 1.47 -4.87
N PHE A 43 -10.62 0.13 -4.79
CA PHE A 43 -9.51 -0.66 -5.35
C PHE A 43 -10.02 -1.93 -6.02
N ARG A 44 -9.41 -2.34 -7.14
CA ARG A 44 -9.79 -3.61 -7.80
C ARG A 44 -9.25 -4.82 -7.02
N ASP A 45 -8.05 -4.69 -6.49
CA ASP A 45 -7.36 -5.72 -5.73
C ASP A 45 -6.36 -5.12 -4.73
N ILE A 46 -5.55 -5.98 -4.11
CA ILE A 46 -4.57 -5.56 -3.12
C ILE A 46 -3.37 -4.82 -3.72
N TYR A 47 -3.06 -5.03 -5.01
CA TYR A 47 -1.95 -4.38 -5.69
C TYR A 47 -2.29 -2.93 -6.05
N ASP A 48 -3.54 -2.64 -6.39
CA ASP A 48 -4.02 -1.26 -6.52
C ASP A 48 -3.84 -0.47 -5.21
N LEU A 49 -4.15 -1.09 -4.07
CA LEU A 49 -3.93 -0.48 -2.76
C LEU A 49 -2.43 -0.33 -2.46
N LEU A 50 -1.62 -1.33 -2.80
CA LEU A 50 -0.16 -1.27 -2.62
C LEU A 50 0.47 -0.14 -3.44
N ALA A 51 0.03 0.04 -4.68
CA ALA A 51 0.46 1.15 -5.52
C ALA A 51 0.14 2.50 -4.88
N LEU A 52 -1.06 2.65 -4.28
CA LEU A 52 -1.40 3.85 -3.52
C LEU A 52 -0.45 4.07 -2.34
N VAL A 53 -0.07 3.01 -1.62
CA VAL A 53 0.91 3.11 -0.52
C VAL A 53 2.22 3.68 -1.04
N PHE A 54 2.80 3.09 -2.10
CA PHE A 54 4.08 3.54 -2.64
C PHE A 54 4.02 4.95 -3.24
N LEU A 55 2.95 5.30 -3.95
CA LEU A 55 2.81 6.63 -4.56
C LEU A 55 2.64 7.77 -3.54
N ASN A 56 2.17 7.45 -2.33
CA ASN A 56 2.01 8.43 -1.26
C ASN A 56 3.17 8.40 -0.25
N GLU A 57 4.14 7.52 -0.43
CA GLU A 57 5.33 7.50 0.41
C GLU A 57 6.44 8.35 -0.22
N GLU A 58 7.04 9.22 0.59
CA GLU A 58 8.32 9.82 0.25
C GLU A 58 9.37 8.71 0.29
N ILE A 59 9.90 8.33 -0.88
CA ILE A 59 11.02 7.39 -0.95
C ILE A 59 12.24 8.08 -0.38
N THR A 60 12.51 7.85 0.90
CA THR A 60 13.76 8.26 1.54
C THR A 60 14.90 7.43 0.93
N GLY A 61 15.74 8.08 0.11
CA GLY A 61 16.88 7.44 -0.57
C GLY A 61 16.80 7.37 -2.10
N ALA A 62 15.72 7.85 -2.73
CA ALA A 62 15.65 7.93 -4.21
C ALA A 62 16.62 8.95 -4.83
N ASP A 63 17.24 9.81 -4.02
CA ASP A 63 18.21 10.81 -4.45
C ASP A 63 19.65 10.24 -4.60
N GLU A 64 19.91 9.01 -4.15
CA GLU A 64 21.27 8.44 -4.12
C GLU A 64 21.67 7.63 -5.36
N THR A 65 20.81 7.50 -6.38
CA THR A 65 21.27 7.01 -7.69
C THR A 65 22.02 8.12 -8.41
N LYS A 66 23.30 8.33 -8.05
CA LYS A 66 24.23 9.06 -8.90
C LYS A 66 24.16 8.44 -10.29
N SER A 67 23.77 9.29 -11.24
CA SER A 67 23.87 9.09 -12.67
C SER A 67 25.16 8.34 -13.01
N SER A 68 25.03 7.16 -13.60
CA SER A 68 26.17 6.41 -14.15
C SER A 68 26.58 6.93 -15.54
N GLU A 69 26.40 8.23 -15.81
CA GLU A 69 26.80 8.87 -17.08
C GLU A 69 28.21 9.47 -17.07
N GLU A 70 29.06 9.12 -16.10
CA GLU A 70 30.47 9.51 -16.12
C GLU A 70 31.35 8.26 -16.05
N LEU A 71 31.40 7.50 -17.16
CA LEU A 71 32.46 6.54 -17.51
C LEU A 71 32.16 5.98 -18.92
N VAL A 72 32.39 6.77 -19.97
CA VAL A 72 33.16 6.46 -21.20
C VAL A 72 33.39 7.75 -21.97
#